data_AF-A0A246S1X5-F1
#
_entry.id   AF-A0A246S1X5-F1
#
_cell.length_a   1.000
_cell.length_b   1.000
_cell.length_c   1.000
_cell.angle_alpha   90.00
_cell.angle_beta   90.00
_cell.angle_gamma   90.00
#
_symmetry.space_group_name_H-M   'P 1'
#
loop_
_entity.id
_entity.type
_entity.pdbx_description
1 polymer ?
#
loop_
_entity_poly.entity_id
_entity_poly.type
_entity_poly.pdbx_seq_one_letter_code
_entity_poly.pdbx_strand_id
1 'polypeptide(L)'
;MSVNIDQFAIYAAKIFEVLYDSFPISARLDRNSIISEYLTFDQSEELKNLRMKNDFANIIEMTDNVELQNRFRQQTPAVKEQINELENEQRFDRHRQEAIYEGTLEFLISEQLLRELESGGYQLTSKGFSHLNMVFESGKISDDRSSNIAILKTIFEKSSDTSLQVAAGTAVNVITRIIGYG
;
A
#
# COMPACT_ATOMS: atom_id res chain seq x y z
N MET A 1 -16.76 -13.74 2.88
CA MET A 1 -17.01 -12.36 3.37
C MET A 1 -15.91 -11.82 4.28
N SER A 2 -14.99 -12.63 4.84
CA SER A 2 -13.90 -12.15 5.72
C SER A 2 -12.71 -11.51 5.00
N VAL A 3 -12.27 -12.08 3.86
CA VAL A 3 -11.00 -11.72 3.20
C VAL A 3 -10.88 -10.24 2.83
N ASN A 4 -11.94 -9.61 2.31
CA ASN A 4 -11.88 -8.21 1.92
C ASN A 4 -11.86 -7.26 3.14
N ILE A 5 -12.47 -7.67 4.27
CA ILE A 5 -12.45 -6.88 5.52
C ILE A 5 -11.05 -6.95 6.14
N ASP A 6 -10.43 -8.14 6.11
CA ASP A 6 -9.06 -8.31 6.57
C ASP A 6 -8.08 -7.49 5.71
N GLN A 7 -8.24 -7.52 4.39
CA GLN A 7 -7.44 -6.71 3.46
C GLN A 7 -7.64 -5.20 3.67
N PHE A 8 -8.87 -4.74 3.90
CA PHE A 8 -9.15 -3.35 4.27
C PHE A 8 -8.39 -2.95 5.53
N ALA A 9 -8.47 -3.76 6.60
CA ALA A 9 -7.80 -3.45 7.87
C ALA A 9 -6.28 -3.37 7.71
N ILE A 10 -5.72 -4.27 6.91
CA ILE A 10 -4.29 -4.30 6.62
C ILE A 10 -3.86 -3.08 5.78
N TYR A 11 -4.59 -2.74 4.72
CA TYR A 11 -4.31 -1.55 3.93
C TYR A 11 -4.41 -0.28 4.76
N ALA A 12 -5.45 -0.17 5.59
CA ALA A 12 -5.59 0.97 6.51
C ALA A 12 -4.39 1.07 7.46
N ALA A 13 -3.96 -0.04 8.05
CA ALA A 13 -2.78 -0.08 8.91
C ALA A 13 -1.51 0.38 8.18
N LYS A 14 -1.26 -0.11 6.95
CA LYS A 14 -0.10 0.29 6.15
C LYS A 14 -0.12 1.75 5.72
N ILE A 15 -1.28 2.27 5.33
CA ILE A 15 -1.45 3.69 5.00
C ILE A 15 -1.16 4.55 6.24
N PHE A 16 -1.68 4.14 7.40
CA PHE A 16 -1.43 4.86 8.65
C PHE A 16 0.02 4.78 9.10
N GLU A 17 0.71 3.64 8.96
CA GLU A 17 2.14 3.49 9.24
C GLU A 17 2.96 4.56 8.48
N VAL A 18 2.78 4.65 7.16
CA VAL A 18 3.50 5.62 6.31
C VAL A 18 3.19 7.07 6.70
N LEU A 19 1.92 7.38 6.97
CA LEU A 19 1.48 8.74 7.26
C LEU A 19 1.74 9.17 8.70
N TYR A 20 1.85 8.22 9.64
CA TYR A 20 2.22 8.47 11.03
C TYR A 20 3.66 8.96 11.12
N ASP A 21 4.59 8.27 10.46
CA ASP A 21 6.02 8.65 10.42
C ASP A 21 6.24 10.02 9.77
N SER A 22 5.32 10.41 8.89
CA SER A 22 5.36 11.68 8.18
C SER A 22 4.53 12.78 8.83
N PHE A 23 3.78 12.52 9.91
CA PHE A 23 2.95 13.55 10.53
C PHE A 23 3.83 14.68 11.12
N PRO A 24 3.48 15.97 10.93
CA PRO A 24 2.24 16.50 10.33
C PRO A 24 2.34 16.83 8.84
N ILE A 25 3.40 16.46 8.14
CA ILE A 25 3.55 16.71 6.71
C ILE A 25 2.83 15.64 5.88
N SER A 26 2.65 15.92 4.59
CA SER A 26 2.14 14.92 3.66
C SER A 26 3.21 13.97 3.19
N ALA A 27 2.79 12.75 2.86
CA ALA A 27 3.63 11.78 2.18
C ALA A 27 2.91 11.18 0.99
N ARG A 28 3.72 10.67 0.05
CA ARG A 28 3.23 9.87 -1.06
C ARG A 28 3.14 8.42 -0.60
N LEU A 29 2.03 7.79 -0.92
CA LEU A 29 1.84 6.37 -0.70
C LEU A 29 2.32 5.64 -1.95
N ASP A 30 3.31 4.76 -1.80
CA ASP A 30 3.70 3.87 -2.89
C ASP A 30 2.67 2.74 -3.00
N ARG A 31 1.65 3.01 -3.81
CA ARG A 31 0.56 2.07 -4.13
C ARG A 31 1.08 0.71 -4.58
N ASN A 32 2.12 0.68 -5.41
CA ASN A 32 2.64 -0.59 -5.93
C ASN A 32 3.31 -1.40 -4.82
N SER A 33 4.12 -0.74 -3.98
CA SER A 33 4.74 -1.40 -2.82
C SER A 33 3.66 -1.99 -1.90
N ILE A 34 2.65 -1.19 -1.54
CA ILE A 34 1.60 -1.61 -0.60
C ILE A 34 0.75 -2.77 -1.16
N ILE A 35 0.38 -2.73 -2.44
CA ILE A 35 -0.46 -3.76 -3.06
C ILE A 35 0.32 -5.06 -3.31
N SER A 36 1.61 -4.96 -3.67
CA SER A 36 2.41 -6.12 -4.08
C SER A 36 2.51 -7.21 -3.02
N GLU A 37 2.41 -6.85 -1.74
CA GLU A 37 2.45 -7.78 -0.61
C GLU A 37 1.20 -8.69 -0.53
N TYR A 38 0.11 -8.34 -1.23
CA TYR A 38 -1.18 -9.04 -1.14
C TYR A 38 -1.65 -9.63 -2.47
N LEU A 39 -0.79 -9.63 -3.50
CA LEU A 39 -1.05 -10.35 -4.73
C LEU A 39 -1.02 -11.85 -4.44
N THR A 40 -2.05 -12.55 -4.90
CA THR A 40 -2.28 -13.98 -4.67
C THR A 40 -1.91 -14.84 -5.87
N PHE A 41 -1.64 -14.23 -7.03
CA PHE A 41 -1.14 -14.93 -8.20
C PHE A 41 0.23 -15.59 -7.94
N ASP A 42 0.23 -16.92 -7.83
CA ASP A 42 1.39 -17.76 -7.48
C ASP A 42 1.99 -18.50 -8.69
N GLN A 43 1.28 -18.55 -9.82
CA GLN A 43 1.68 -19.22 -11.07
C GLN A 43 2.69 -18.44 -11.92
N SER A 44 3.51 -17.60 -11.29
CA SER A 44 4.52 -16.77 -11.99
C SER A 44 5.55 -17.59 -12.78
N GLU A 45 6.03 -18.70 -12.22
CA GLU A 45 6.97 -19.60 -12.89
C GLU A 45 6.30 -20.42 -14.01
N GLU A 46 5.03 -20.79 -13.85
CA GLU A 46 4.26 -21.46 -14.91
C GLU A 46 4.08 -20.54 -16.12
N LEU A 47 3.64 -19.30 -15.87
CA LEU A 47 3.50 -18.27 -16.90
C LEU A 47 4.83 -18.01 -17.62
N LYS A 48 5.94 -17.93 -16.88
CA LYS A 48 7.29 -17.75 -17.44
C LYS A 48 7.70 -18.93 -18.33
N ASN A 49 7.46 -20.15 -17.89
CA ASN A 49 7.77 -21.36 -18.67
C ASN A 49 6.94 -21.45 -19.95
N LEU A 50 5.65 -21.08 -19.89
CA LEU A 50 4.77 -21.04 -21.07
C LEU A 50 5.21 -19.96 -22.05
N ARG A 51 5.60 -18.77 -21.58
CA ARG A 51 6.18 -17.71 -22.42
C ARG A 51 7.46 -18.19 -23.12
N MET A 52 8.38 -18.83 -22.40
CA MET A 52 9.59 -19.39 -23.01
C MET A 52 9.27 -20.45 -24.09
N LYS A 53 8.26 -21.31 -23.85
CA LYS A 53 7.80 -22.28 -24.85
C LYS A 53 7.22 -21.60 -26.09
N ASN A 54 6.44 -20.53 -25.91
CA ASN A 54 5.87 -19.76 -27.02
C ASN A 54 6.97 -19.03 -27.81
N ASP A 55 7.97 -18.44 -27.14
CA ASP A 55 9.09 -17.77 -27.79
C ASP A 55 9.93 -18.77 -28.59
N PHE A 56 10.18 -19.96 -28.04
CA PHE A 56 10.88 -21.03 -28.75
C PHE A 56 10.09 -21.51 -29.97
N ALA A 57 8.76 -21.62 -29.87
CA ALA A 57 7.91 -21.95 -31.01
C ALA A 57 7.99 -20.87 -32.11
N ASN A 58 8.00 -19.58 -31.75
CA ASN A 58 8.17 -18.48 -32.71
C ASN A 58 9.54 -18.54 -33.42
N ILE A 59 10.60 -18.91 -32.71
CA ILE A 59 11.94 -19.09 -33.30
C ILE A 59 11.94 -20.27 -34.29
N ILE A 60 11.29 -21.38 -33.96
CA ILE A 60 11.18 -22.55 -34.85
C ILE A 60 10.40 -22.22 -36.13
N GLU A 61 9.36 -21.40 -36.04
CA GLU A 61 8.60 -20.92 -37.20
C GLU A 61 9.46 -20.09 -38.17
N MET A 62 10.57 -19.50 -37.71
CA MET A 62 11.53 -18.77 -38.55
C MET A 62 12.58 -19.68 -39.23
N THR A 63 12.56 -21.00 -38.98
CA THR A 63 13.53 -21.95 -39.57
C THR A 63 12.99 -22.55 -40.86
N ASP A 64 13.86 -22.97 -41.79
CA ASP A 64 13.45 -23.61 -43.06
C ASP A 64 13.03 -25.09 -42.90
N ASN A 65 12.96 -25.61 -41.67
CA ASN A 65 12.64 -27.02 -41.42
C ASN A 65 11.12 -27.25 -41.29
N VAL A 66 10.50 -27.62 -42.42
CA VAL A 66 9.05 -27.83 -42.57
C VAL A 66 8.48 -28.90 -41.62
N GLU A 67 9.25 -29.95 -41.31
CA GLU A 67 8.79 -31.02 -40.40
C GLU A 67 8.72 -30.52 -38.94
N LEU A 68 9.72 -29.75 -38.53
CA LEU A 68 9.73 -29.08 -37.21
C LEU A 68 8.61 -28.03 -37.11
N GLN A 69 8.43 -27.19 -38.12
CA GLN A 69 7.36 -26.19 -38.13
C GLN A 69 5.97 -26.83 -37.93
N ASN A 70 5.67 -27.91 -38.67
CA ASN A 70 4.36 -28.56 -38.60
C ASN A 70 4.06 -29.21 -37.23
N ARG A 71 5.08 -29.73 -36.54
CA ARG A 71 4.90 -30.27 -35.17
C ARG A 71 4.56 -29.18 -34.16
N PHE A 72 5.23 -28.03 -34.23
CA PHE A 72 5.02 -26.94 -33.27
C PHE A 72 3.74 -26.15 -33.55
N ARG A 73 3.36 -25.98 -34.82
CA ARG A 73 2.11 -25.29 -35.22
C ARG A 73 0.84 -25.84 -34.58
N GLN A 74 0.82 -27.14 -34.27
CA GLN A 74 -0.33 -27.80 -33.63
C GLN A 74 -0.39 -27.56 -32.11
N GLN A 75 0.73 -27.21 -31.47
CA GLN A 75 0.83 -27.02 -30.02
C GLN A 75 0.79 -25.52 -29.62
N THR A 76 1.21 -24.63 -30.51
CA THR A 76 1.26 -23.18 -30.26
C THR A 76 -0.08 -22.54 -29.86
N PRO A 77 -1.24 -22.89 -30.46
CA PRO A 77 -2.52 -22.26 -30.09
C PRO A 77 -2.92 -22.52 -28.64
N ALA A 78 -2.79 -23.76 -28.16
CA ALA A 78 -3.13 -24.12 -26.79
C ALA A 78 -2.20 -23.44 -25.77
N VAL A 79 -0.90 -23.32 -26.08
CA VAL A 79 0.06 -22.59 -25.23
C VAL A 79 -0.28 -21.10 -25.17
N LYS A 80 -0.69 -20.48 -26.29
CA LYS A 80 -1.11 -19.06 -26.32
C LYS A 80 -2.39 -18.82 -25.53
N GLU A 81 -3.36 -19.73 -25.62
CA GLU A 81 -4.60 -19.66 -24.85
C GLU A 81 -4.30 -19.73 -23.34
N GLN A 82 -3.48 -20.69 -22.91
CA GLN A 82 -3.09 -20.83 -21.51
C GLN A 82 -2.28 -19.63 -20.98
N ILE A 83 -1.41 -19.02 -21.81
CA ILE A 83 -0.73 -17.75 -21.45
C ILE A 83 -1.77 -16.65 -21.23
N ASN A 84 -2.73 -16.50 -22.14
CA ASN A 84 -3.75 -15.45 -22.02
C ASN A 84 -4.62 -15.64 -20.77
N GLU A 85 -5.00 -16.87 -20.44
CA GLU A 85 -5.74 -17.19 -19.21
C GLU A 85 -4.96 -16.76 -17.97
N LEU A 86 -3.70 -17.20 -17.84
CA LEU A 86 -2.85 -16.84 -16.70
C LEU A 86 -2.56 -15.33 -16.61
N GLU A 87 -2.39 -14.65 -17.74
CA GLU A 87 -2.25 -13.20 -17.78
C GLU A 87 -3.52 -12.48 -17.34
N ASN A 88 -4.69 -12.99 -17.73
CA ASN A 88 -5.97 -12.46 -17.30
C ASN A 88 -6.18 -12.67 -15.80
N GLU A 89 -5.82 -13.83 -15.26
CA GLU A 89 -5.87 -14.10 -13.83
C GLU A 89 -4.96 -13.16 -13.04
N GLN A 90 -3.71 -12.99 -13.47
CA GLN A 90 -2.77 -12.04 -12.85
C GLN A 90 -3.32 -10.60 -12.89
N ARG A 91 -3.90 -10.18 -14.02
CA ARG A 91 -4.52 -8.85 -14.14
C ARG A 91 -5.73 -8.72 -13.24
N PHE A 92 -6.57 -9.74 -13.16
CA PHE A 92 -7.77 -9.73 -12.33
C PHE A 92 -7.43 -9.64 -10.84
N ASP A 93 -6.46 -10.42 -10.38
CA ASP A 93 -5.96 -10.36 -9.00
C ASP A 93 -5.44 -8.95 -8.66
N ARG A 94 -4.60 -8.39 -9.54
CA ARG A 94 -4.13 -7.02 -9.39
C ARG A 94 -5.28 -6.00 -9.35
N HIS A 95 -6.21 -6.05 -10.30
CA HIS A 95 -7.35 -5.14 -10.34
C HIS A 95 -8.21 -5.24 -9.09
N ARG A 96 -8.40 -6.44 -8.55
CA ARG A 96 -9.11 -6.64 -7.29
C ARG A 96 -8.40 -5.97 -6.13
N GLN A 97 -7.09 -6.16 -5.98
CA GLN A 97 -6.33 -5.54 -4.89
C GLN A 97 -6.32 -4.02 -5.00
N GLU A 98 -6.16 -3.52 -6.22
CA GLU A 98 -6.27 -2.09 -6.52
C GLU A 98 -7.62 -1.52 -6.09
N ALA A 99 -8.73 -2.18 -6.42
CA ALA A 99 -10.06 -1.72 -6.02
C ALA A 99 -10.26 -1.68 -4.49
N ILE A 100 -9.71 -2.66 -3.76
CA ILE A 100 -9.80 -2.69 -2.29
C ILE A 100 -8.94 -1.57 -1.68
N TYR A 101 -7.74 -1.35 -2.22
CA TYR A 101 -6.85 -0.27 -1.79
C TYR A 101 -7.49 1.11 -2.01
N GLU A 102 -8.02 1.39 -3.21
CA GLU A 102 -8.70 2.66 -3.49
C GLU A 102 -9.94 2.85 -2.60
N GLY A 103 -10.78 1.80 -2.45
CA GLY A 103 -11.92 1.85 -1.54
C GLY A 103 -11.54 2.09 -0.08
N THR A 104 -10.35 1.63 0.33
CA THR A 104 -9.78 1.92 1.66
C THR A 104 -9.42 3.39 1.78
N LEU A 105 -8.72 3.97 0.80
CA LEU A 105 -8.39 5.40 0.78
C LEU A 105 -9.63 6.28 0.82
N GLU A 106 -10.61 6.00 -0.05
CA GLU A 106 -11.88 6.72 -0.11
C GLU A 106 -12.60 6.71 1.25
N PHE A 107 -12.65 5.54 1.89
CA PHE A 107 -13.23 5.40 3.23
C PHE A 107 -12.49 6.27 4.24
N LEU A 108 -11.16 6.18 4.32
CA LEU A 108 -10.36 6.92 5.29
C LEU A 108 -10.45 8.45 5.10
N ILE A 109 -10.59 8.91 3.85
CA ILE A 109 -10.83 10.33 3.52
C ILE A 109 -12.25 10.74 3.93
N SER A 110 -13.27 9.93 3.62
CA SER A 110 -14.66 10.22 3.99
C SER A 110 -14.86 10.30 5.51
N GLU A 111 -14.13 9.47 6.25
CA GLU A 111 -14.08 9.46 7.72
C GLU A 111 -13.21 10.59 8.28
N GLN A 112 -12.65 11.46 7.43
CA GLN A 112 -11.81 12.59 7.80
C GLN A 112 -10.57 12.16 8.60
N LEU A 113 -10.08 10.93 8.41
CA LEU A 113 -8.85 10.43 9.04
C LEU A 113 -7.63 10.86 8.21
N LEU A 114 -7.82 10.97 6.90
CA LEU A 114 -6.83 11.44 5.94
C LEU A 114 -7.36 12.65 5.16
N ARG A 115 -6.44 13.42 4.59
CA ARG A 115 -6.72 14.48 3.61
C ARG A 115 -5.83 14.26 2.40
N GLU A 116 -6.43 14.24 1.22
CA GLU A 116 -5.70 14.31 -0.05
C GLU A 116 -5.30 15.76 -0.35
N LEU A 117 -4.09 15.96 -0.85
CA LEU A 117 -3.57 17.25 -1.29
C LEU A 117 -3.54 17.32 -2.82
N GLU A 118 -3.75 18.51 -3.36
CA GLU A 118 -3.67 18.78 -4.81
C GLU A 118 -2.33 18.38 -5.45
N SER A 119 -1.25 18.30 -4.65
CA SER A 119 0.08 17.87 -5.08
C SER A 119 0.23 16.35 -5.25
N GLY A 120 -0.84 15.57 -5.04
CA GLY A 120 -0.88 14.12 -5.21
C GLY A 120 -0.31 13.33 -4.02
N GLY A 121 -0.45 13.87 -2.81
CA GLY A 121 -0.02 13.22 -1.56
C GLY A 121 -1.13 13.20 -0.52
N TYR A 122 -0.93 12.40 0.53
CA TYR A 122 -1.89 12.25 1.62
C TYR A 122 -1.29 12.78 2.91
N GLN A 123 -2.15 13.38 3.74
CA GLN A 123 -1.80 13.91 5.04
C GLN A 123 -2.74 13.31 6.08
N LEU A 124 -2.18 12.89 7.21
CA LEU A 124 -2.97 12.46 8.34
C LEU A 124 -3.65 13.67 9.01
N THR A 125 -4.93 13.58 9.31
CA THR A 125 -5.62 14.66 10.04
C THR A 125 -5.36 14.55 11.54
N SER A 126 -5.64 15.60 12.31
CA SER A 126 -5.61 15.54 13.78
C SER A 126 -6.56 14.48 14.34
N LYS A 127 -7.70 14.24 13.68
CA LYS A 127 -8.64 13.15 14.01
C LYS A 127 -7.95 11.80 13.78
N GLY A 128 -7.39 11.57 12.60
CA GLY A 128 -6.61 10.38 12.27
C GLY A 128 -5.52 10.11 13.30
N PHE A 129 -4.68 11.11 13.58
CA PHE A 129 -3.58 11.02 14.53
C PHE A 129 -4.04 10.64 15.94
N SER A 130 -5.15 11.23 16.39
CA SER A 130 -5.71 10.95 17.71
C SER A 130 -6.26 9.53 17.83
N HIS A 131 -6.70 8.92 16.73
CA HIS A 131 -7.11 7.52 16.69
C HIS A 131 -5.90 6.56 16.62
N LEU A 132 -4.74 7.03 16.18
CA LEU A 132 -3.47 6.27 16.19
C LEU A 132 -2.76 6.26 17.56
N ASN A 133 -3.49 6.33 18.69
CA ASN A 133 -2.92 6.00 20.03
C ASN A 133 -2.44 4.53 20.14
N MET A 134 -2.35 3.81 19.03
CA MET A 134 -1.91 2.44 18.94
C MET A 134 -0.67 2.44 18.05
N VAL A 135 0.40 1.78 18.50
CA VAL A 135 1.63 1.64 17.71
C VAL A 135 1.38 0.58 16.64
N PHE A 136 1.65 0.91 15.39
CA PHE A 136 1.54 0.01 14.24
C PHE A 136 2.94 -0.44 13.84
N GLU A 137 3.34 -1.64 14.25
CA GLU A 137 4.60 -2.26 13.84
C GLU A 137 4.31 -3.63 13.20
N SER A 138 4.89 -3.88 12.01
CA SER A 138 4.82 -5.19 11.33
C SER A 138 3.39 -5.74 11.14
N GLY A 139 2.41 -4.87 10.86
CA GLY A 139 1.01 -5.28 10.65
C GLY A 139 0.26 -5.70 11.92
N LYS A 140 0.77 -5.36 13.11
CA LYS A 140 0.09 -5.57 14.40
C LYS A 140 -0.15 -4.25 15.12
N ILE A 141 -1.23 -4.22 15.90
CA ILE A 141 -1.64 -3.08 16.70
C ILE A 141 -1.26 -3.35 18.16
N SER A 142 -0.31 -2.60 18.72
CA SER A 142 0.07 -2.68 20.14
C SER A 142 -0.29 -1.39 20.90
N ASP A 143 -0.94 -1.57 22.05
CA ASP A 143 -1.32 -0.47 22.96
C ASP A 143 -0.11 -0.10 23.81
N ASP A 144 0.78 0.75 23.29
CA ASP A 144 1.87 1.30 24.08
C ASP A 144 1.60 2.77 24.43
N ARG A 145 1.35 3.00 25.73
CA ARG A 145 1.07 4.30 26.34
C ARG A 145 2.30 5.22 26.41
N SER A 146 3.42 4.80 25.81
CA SER A 146 4.71 5.50 25.83
C SER A 146 4.95 6.42 24.61
N SER A 147 4.06 6.43 23.61
CA SER A 147 4.26 7.17 22.37
C SER A 147 4.31 8.69 22.58
N ASN A 148 4.99 9.41 21.68
CA ASN A 148 5.09 10.89 21.66
C ASN A 148 3.71 11.62 21.74
N ILE A 149 2.62 10.90 21.48
CA ILE A 149 1.24 11.34 21.68
C ILE A 149 0.90 11.56 23.15
N ALA A 150 1.39 10.75 24.08
CA ALA A 150 1.18 10.98 25.52
C ALA A 150 1.77 12.33 25.95
N ILE A 151 2.92 12.69 25.38
CA ILE A 151 3.58 13.99 25.63
C ILE A 151 2.73 15.12 25.03
N LEU A 152 2.27 14.98 23.77
CA LEU A 152 1.43 15.99 23.13
C LEU A 152 0.05 16.14 23.81
N LYS A 153 -0.63 15.04 24.16
CA LYS A 153 -1.88 15.05 24.94
C LYS A 153 -1.70 15.74 26.29
N THR A 154 -0.63 15.43 27.01
CA THR A 154 -0.36 16.08 28.31
C THR A 154 -0.17 17.59 28.15
N ILE A 155 0.42 18.05 27.03
CA ILE A 155 0.59 19.48 26.73
C ILE A 155 -0.75 20.14 26.39
N PHE A 156 -1.59 19.50 25.57
CA PHE A 156 -2.90 20.04 25.19
C PHE A 156 -3.92 19.99 26.33
N GLU A 157 -3.91 18.95 27.17
CA GLU A 157 -4.76 18.86 28.36
C GLU A 157 -4.37 19.86 29.45
N LYS A 158 -3.08 20.20 29.60
CA LYS A 158 -2.64 21.27 30.52
C LYS A 158 -2.86 22.69 29.98
N SER A 159 -3.09 22.84 28.67
CA SER A 159 -3.24 24.14 28.01
C SER A 159 -4.60 24.83 28.24
N SER A 160 -5.59 24.14 28.80
CA SER A 160 -6.87 24.77 29.18
C SER A 160 -6.75 25.73 30.38
N ASP A 161 -5.75 25.53 31.25
CA ASP A 161 -5.52 26.34 32.46
C ASP A 161 -4.25 27.20 32.41
N THR A 162 -3.43 27.10 31.35
CA THR A 162 -2.12 27.76 31.28
C THR A 162 -2.07 28.77 30.14
N SER A 163 -1.53 29.98 30.40
CA SER A 163 -1.52 31.10 29.46
C SER A 163 -0.95 30.72 28.08
N LEU A 164 -1.63 31.20 27.02
CA LEU A 164 -1.38 30.92 25.61
C LEU A 164 0.11 31.07 25.17
N GLN A 165 0.85 31.97 25.82
CA GLN A 165 2.28 32.20 25.55
C GLN A 165 3.18 31.05 26.03
N VAL A 166 2.84 30.38 27.14
CA VAL A 166 3.61 29.25 27.67
C VAL A 166 3.32 27.97 26.87
N ALA A 167 2.06 27.79 26.46
CA ALA A 167 1.64 26.70 25.58
C ALA A 167 2.34 26.79 24.20
N ALA A 168 2.40 27.99 23.62
CA ALA A 168 3.11 28.22 22.36
C ALA A 168 4.63 27.95 22.48
N GLY A 169 5.29 28.41 23.55
CA GLY A 169 6.72 28.15 23.76
C GLY A 169 7.05 26.67 23.96
N THR A 170 6.16 25.93 24.63
CA THR A 170 6.33 24.48 24.84
C THR A 170 6.07 23.69 23.56
N ALA A 171 5.06 24.07 22.78
CA ALA A 171 4.78 23.48 21.47
C ALA A 171 5.96 23.71 20.50
N VAL A 172 6.53 24.92 20.48
CA VAL A 172 7.71 25.23 19.65
C VAL A 172 8.91 24.38 20.05
N ASN A 173 9.18 24.20 21.35
CA ASN A 173 10.28 23.36 21.82
C ASN A 173 10.11 21.87 21.51
N VAL A 174 8.88 21.37 21.46
CA VAL A 174 8.60 19.98 21.07
C VAL A 174 8.71 19.82 19.55
N ILE A 175 8.23 20.80 18.79
CA ILE A 175 8.37 20.85 17.33
C ILE A 175 9.85 20.91 16.93
N THR A 176 10.69 21.72 17.58
CA THR A 176 12.15 21.76 17.29
C THR A 176 12.86 20.45 17.64
N ARG A 177 12.43 19.77 18.71
CA ARG A 177 12.95 18.44 19.08
C ARG A 177 12.57 17.35 18.07
N ILE A 178 11.37 17.42 17.50
CA ILE A 178 10.86 16.45 16.51
C ILE A 178 11.48 16.70 15.12
N ILE A 179 11.72 17.97 14.76
CA ILE A 179 12.29 18.36 13.46
C ILE A 179 13.83 18.32 13.45
N GLY A 180 14.48 17.99 14.59
CA GLY A 180 15.92 17.73 14.65
C GLY A 180 16.81 18.98 14.64
N TYR A 181 16.30 20.12 15.11
CA TYR A 181 17.15 21.26 15.49
C TYR A 181 17.20 21.36 17.02
N GLY A 182 18.11 20.60 17.60
CA GLY A 182 18.50 20.63 19.01
C GLY A 182 19.93 20.14 19.17
#